data_AF-A0A956SX16-F1
#
_entry.id   AF-A0A956SX16-F1
#
_cell.length_a   1.000
_cell.length_b   1.000
_cell.length_c   1.000
_cell.angle_alpha   90.00
_cell.angle_beta   90.00
_cell.angle_gamma   90.00
#
_symmetry.space_group_name_H-M   'P 1'
#
loop_
_entity.id
_entity.type
_entity.pdbx_description
1 polymer ?
#
loop_
_entity_poly.entity_id
_entity_poly.type
_entity_poly.pdbx_seq_one_letter_code
_entity_poly.pdbx_strand_id
1 'polypeptide(L)'
;MVHQKGSRVVESVCPKCRLQMIVITFREWEVNLCPRCEGTFYDESVLETLLRQPDLRLSYLRPAILPNLASPHPPEDSRTRITCPNCEMVMIREFYSETNPMLVDRCPECNGIWLDDGELGNLVAEWETSYAHVEPGFWEGLRRLLGLQPRILIDDLES
;
A
#
# COMPACT_ATOMS: atom_id res chain seq x y z
N MET A 1 -6.53 -15.47 -25.05
CA MET A 1 -6.52 -14.17 -25.75
C MET A 1 -6.04 -13.14 -24.74
N VAL A 2 -4.83 -12.62 -24.92
CA VAL A 2 -4.22 -11.65 -24.02
C VAL A 2 -4.82 -10.29 -24.37
N HIS A 3 -5.63 -9.71 -23.48
CA HIS A 3 -6.08 -8.35 -23.64
C HIS A 3 -4.90 -7.42 -23.31
N GLN A 4 -4.15 -7.01 -24.33
CA GLN A 4 -3.32 -5.81 -24.25
C GLN A 4 -4.26 -4.61 -24.22
N LYS A 5 -4.53 -4.06 -23.04
CA LYS A 5 -4.96 -2.66 -22.92
C LYS A 5 -3.70 -1.82 -23.03
N GLY A 6 -3.55 -1.14 -24.16
CA GLY A 6 -2.52 -0.13 -24.34
C GLY A 6 -2.71 0.99 -23.32
N SER A 7 -1.87 1.00 -22.29
CA SER A 7 -1.81 2.10 -21.33
C SER A 7 -1.10 3.26 -22.00
N ARG A 8 -1.81 4.36 -22.27
CA ARG A 8 -1.16 5.62 -22.61
C ARG A 8 -0.34 6.03 -21.39
N VAL A 9 0.97 5.96 -21.49
CA VAL A 9 1.90 6.52 -20.50
C VAL A 9 1.76 8.04 -20.57
N VAL A 10 0.84 8.60 -19.79
CA VAL A 10 0.88 10.02 -19.46
C VAL A 10 1.93 10.15 -18.37
N GLU A 11 2.95 10.98 -18.59
CA GLU A 11 3.97 11.26 -17.59
C GLU A 11 3.28 11.62 -16.25
N SER A 12 3.43 10.77 -15.24
CA SER A 12 2.72 10.96 -13.97
C SER A 12 3.28 12.15 -13.21
N VAL A 13 2.44 13.16 -12.98
CA VAL A 13 2.79 14.38 -12.24
C VAL A 13 2.21 14.31 -10.84
N CYS A 14 3.02 14.62 -9.82
CA CYS A 14 2.57 14.66 -8.43
C CYS A 14 1.44 15.70 -8.28
N PRO A 15 0.28 15.33 -7.70
CA PRO A 15 -0.88 16.23 -7.66
C PRO A 15 -0.71 17.38 -6.68
N LYS A 16 0.18 17.20 -5.68
CA LYS A 16 0.49 18.18 -4.64
C LYS A 16 1.65 19.10 -5.03
N CYS A 17 2.74 18.52 -5.51
CA CYS A 17 3.96 19.27 -5.84
C CYS A 17 4.03 19.76 -7.29
N ARG A 18 3.20 19.21 -8.18
CA ARG A 18 3.26 19.44 -9.64
C ARG A 18 4.63 19.14 -10.26
N LEU A 19 5.35 18.20 -9.67
CA LEU A 19 6.64 17.69 -10.16
C LEU A 19 6.47 16.35 -10.86
N GLN A 20 7.33 16.09 -11.84
CA GLN A 20 7.45 14.79 -12.47
C GLN A 20 7.76 13.72 -11.42
N MET A 21 6.97 12.65 -11.42
CA MET A 21 7.19 11.51 -10.54
C MET A 21 8.25 10.57 -11.12
N ILE A 22 8.97 9.91 -10.22
CA ILE A 22 9.94 8.88 -10.54
C ILE A 22 9.23 7.53 -10.50
N VAL A 23 9.37 6.73 -11.56
CA VAL A 23 8.88 5.35 -11.58
C VAL A 23 9.89 4.45 -10.86
N ILE A 24 9.44 3.77 -9.81
CA ILE A 24 10.18 2.73 -9.13
C ILE A 24 9.63 1.39 -9.58
N THR A 25 10.48 0.60 -10.24
CA THR A 25 10.14 -0.74 -10.72
C THR A 25 10.81 -1.80 -9.86
N PHE A 26 10.06 -2.82 -9.49
CA PHE A 26 10.59 -4.05 -8.90
C PHE A 26 9.78 -5.24 -9.40
N ARG A 27 10.50 -6.20 -9.98
CA ARG A 27 9.93 -7.27 -10.81
C ARG A 27 9.03 -6.65 -11.89
N GLU A 28 7.77 -7.05 -11.97
CA GLU A 28 6.78 -6.55 -12.90
C GLU A 28 5.95 -5.35 -12.38
N TRP A 29 6.18 -4.91 -11.15
CA TRP A 29 5.35 -3.86 -10.54
C TRP A 29 6.02 -2.50 -10.56
N GLU A 30 5.20 -1.47 -10.75
CA GLU A 30 5.60 -0.07 -10.83
C GLU A 30 4.87 0.75 -9.77
N VAL A 31 5.62 1.64 -9.12
CA VAL A 31 5.09 2.65 -8.20
C VAL A 31 5.65 3.99 -8.61
N ASN A 32 4.78 4.99 -8.69
CA ASN A 32 5.23 6.36 -8.93
C ASN A 32 5.52 7.03 -7.59
N LEU A 33 6.68 7.68 -7.47
CA LEU A 33 7.09 8.41 -6.27
C LEU A 33 7.34 9.88 -6.59
N CYS A 34 6.82 10.79 -5.76
CA CYS A 34 7.23 12.20 -5.80
C CYS A 34 8.60 12.39 -5.11
N PRO A 35 9.62 12.96 -5.78
CA PRO A 35 10.93 13.19 -5.17
C PRO A 35 10.97 14.35 -4.16
N ARG A 36 9.85 15.04 -3.91
CA ARG A 36 9.77 16.19 -3.01
C ARG A 36 8.98 15.90 -1.75
N CYS A 37 7.73 15.47 -1.90
CA CYS A 37 6.84 15.19 -0.77
C CYS A 37 6.76 13.70 -0.44
N GLU A 38 7.50 12.85 -1.16
CA GLU A 38 7.60 11.40 -0.91
C GLU A 38 6.28 10.64 -1.00
N GLY A 39 5.21 11.29 -1.47
CA GLY A 39 3.94 10.67 -1.79
C GLY A 39 4.05 9.73 -2.98
N THR A 40 3.31 8.63 -2.90
CA THR A 40 3.37 7.50 -3.81
C THR A 40 2.01 7.23 -4.45
N PHE A 41 2.04 6.73 -5.68
CA PHE A 41 0.85 6.29 -6.40
C PHE A 41 1.03 4.83 -6.83
N TYR A 42 0.04 4.01 -6.46
CA TYR A 42 -0.01 2.58 -6.70
C TYR A 42 -1.16 2.25 -7.65
N ASP A 43 -0.94 1.26 -8.52
CA ASP A 43 -2.06 0.43 -8.96
C ASP A 43 -2.61 -0.36 -7.76
N GLU A 44 -3.93 -0.53 -7.70
CA GLU A 44 -4.60 -1.22 -6.58
C GLU A 44 -4.03 -2.62 -6.34
N SER A 45 -3.83 -3.40 -7.41
CA SER A 45 -3.33 -4.78 -7.31
C SER A 45 -1.90 -4.85 -6.79
N VAL A 46 -1.09 -3.82 -7.09
CA VAL A 46 0.27 -3.68 -6.57
C VAL A 46 0.24 -3.41 -5.07
N LEU A 47 -0.59 -2.46 -4.61
CA LEU A 47 -0.69 -2.15 -3.19
C LEU A 47 -1.23 -3.35 -2.38
N GLU A 48 -2.27 -4.02 -2.87
CA GLU A 48 -2.79 -5.24 -2.23
C GLU A 48 -1.73 -6.34 -2.12
N THR A 49 -0.93 -6.52 -3.16
CA THR A 49 0.16 -7.51 -3.17
C THR A 49 1.24 -7.15 -2.15
N LEU A 50 1.63 -5.88 -2.09
CA LEU A 50 2.57 -5.39 -1.08
C LEU A 50 2.04 -5.61 0.33
N LEU A 51 0.75 -5.36 0.58
CA LEU A 51 0.15 -5.60 1.90
C LEU A 51 0.08 -7.10 2.25
N ARG A 52 -0.14 -8.00 1.29
CA ARG A 52 -0.22 -9.44 1.58
C ARG A 52 1.14 -10.13 1.72
N GLN A 53 2.20 -9.56 1.15
CA GLN A 53 3.51 -10.22 1.06
C GLN A 53 4.60 -9.38 1.76
N PRO A 54 4.76 -9.48 3.10
CA PRO A 54 5.69 -8.64 3.87
C PRO A 54 7.15 -8.78 3.42
N ASP A 55 7.55 -9.96 2.96
CA ASP A 55 8.89 -10.23 2.43
C ASP A 55 9.21 -9.39 1.17
N LEU A 56 8.17 -9.08 0.40
CA LEU A 56 8.29 -8.24 -0.79
C LEU A 56 8.34 -6.77 -0.42
N ARG A 57 7.67 -6.34 0.65
CA ARG A 57 7.78 -4.96 1.16
C ARG A 57 9.26 -4.61 1.36
N LEU A 58 10.01 -5.38 2.16
CA LEU A 58 11.41 -5.06 2.47
C LEU A 58 12.38 -5.13 1.28
N SER A 59 12.10 -5.96 0.27
CA SER A 59 12.95 -6.11 -0.92
C SER A 59 12.60 -5.13 -2.06
N TYR A 60 11.37 -4.62 -2.08
CA TYR A 60 10.82 -3.64 -3.03
C TYR A 60 11.30 -2.21 -2.76
N LEU A 61 11.62 -1.88 -1.51
CA LEU A 61 11.87 -0.52 -1.06
C LEU A 61 13.31 -0.10 -1.41
N ARG A 62 13.46 0.62 -2.51
CA ARG A 62 14.61 1.53 -2.67
C ARG A 62 14.65 2.54 -1.53
N PRO A 63 15.79 3.22 -1.27
CA PRO A 63 15.88 4.30 -0.29
C PRO A 63 14.81 5.39 -0.43
N ALA A 64 14.20 5.51 -1.60
CA ALA A 64 13.21 6.53 -1.91
C ALA A 64 11.80 6.23 -1.36
N ILE A 65 11.45 4.98 -1.02
CA ILE A 65 10.15 4.63 -0.41
C ILE A 65 10.28 4.40 1.11
N LEU A 66 11.48 4.16 1.62
CA LEU A 66 11.73 4.02 3.07
C LEU A 66 11.17 5.18 3.91
N PRO A 67 11.24 6.45 3.49
CA PRO A 67 10.62 7.55 4.23
C PRO A 67 9.11 7.35 4.41
N ASN A 68 8.42 6.90 3.36
CA ASN A 68 6.97 6.64 3.37
C ASN A 68 6.54 5.53 4.35
N LEU A 69 7.49 4.70 4.81
CA LEU A 69 7.25 3.69 5.85
C LEU A 69 7.64 4.12 7.25
N ALA A 70 8.61 5.03 7.38
CA ALA A 70 9.29 5.32 8.64
C ALA A 70 8.84 6.62 9.30
N SER A 71 8.15 7.51 8.58
CA SER A 71 7.76 8.83 9.09
C SER A 71 6.36 8.83 9.71
N PRO A 72 6.19 9.21 11.00
CA PRO A 72 4.89 9.55 11.55
C PRO A 72 4.47 10.93 11.01
N HIS A 73 3.62 10.95 9.99
CA HIS A 73 3.16 12.21 9.39
C HIS A 73 1.99 12.80 10.19
N PRO A 74 1.95 14.13 10.42
CA PRO A 74 0.77 14.77 11.02
C PRO A 74 -0.47 14.55 10.15
N PRO A 75 -1.67 14.51 10.75
CA PRO A 75 -2.92 14.34 10.01
C PRO A 75 -3.04 15.46 8.97
N GLU A 76 -3.18 15.06 7.72
CA GLU A 76 -3.33 15.99 6.62
C GLU A 76 -4.70 16.69 6.68
N ASP A 77 -4.81 17.89 6.11
CA ASP A 77 -6.11 18.56 5.97
C ASP A 77 -6.98 17.78 4.97
N SER A 78 -7.83 16.91 5.53
CA SER A 78 -8.69 15.94 4.84
C SER A 78 -9.69 16.53 3.85
N ARG A 79 -9.73 17.86 3.69
CA ARG A 79 -10.66 18.57 2.80
C ARG A 79 -10.12 18.80 1.40
N THR A 80 -8.81 18.69 1.19
CA THR A 80 -8.20 18.99 -0.11
C THR A 80 -8.26 17.77 -1.01
N ARG A 81 -9.07 17.84 -2.08
CA ARG A 81 -9.12 16.78 -3.11
C ARG A 81 -7.94 16.92 -4.06
N ILE A 82 -7.37 15.79 -4.44
CA ILE A 82 -6.29 15.69 -5.42
C ILE A 82 -6.79 15.11 -6.76
N THR A 83 -6.01 15.31 -7.82
CA THR A 83 -6.27 14.73 -9.15
C THR A 83 -5.39 13.50 -9.36
N CYS A 84 -5.94 12.45 -9.95
CA CYS A 84 -5.21 11.23 -10.24
C CYS A 84 -4.00 11.50 -11.16
N PRO A 85 -2.78 11.12 -10.78
CA PRO A 85 -1.59 11.32 -11.62
C PRO A 85 -1.61 10.54 -12.94
N ASN A 86 -2.44 9.50 -13.03
CA ASN A 86 -2.51 8.60 -14.18
C ASN A 86 -3.59 9.02 -15.21
N CYS A 87 -4.76 9.46 -14.74
CA CYS A 87 -5.90 9.77 -15.62
C CYS A 87 -6.60 11.09 -15.31
N GLU A 88 -6.00 11.94 -14.46
CA GLU A 88 -6.43 13.31 -14.12
C GLU A 88 -7.80 13.46 -13.42
N MET A 89 -8.51 12.35 -13.19
CA MET A 89 -9.79 12.34 -12.46
C MET A 89 -9.61 12.78 -11.00
N VAL A 90 -10.56 13.55 -10.48
CA VAL A 90 -10.59 13.91 -9.05
C VAL A 90 -10.72 12.64 -8.22
N MET A 91 -9.78 12.43 -7.30
CA MET A 91 -9.75 11.27 -6.43
C MET A 91 -10.76 11.44 -5.28
N ILE A 92 -11.26 10.31 -4.79
CA ILE A 92 -12.22 10.21 -3.69
C ILE A 92 -11.45 9.78 -2.45
N ARG A 93 -11.58 10.54 -1.37
CA ARG A 93 -11.04 10.13 -0.07
C ARG A 93 -12.02 9.22 0.64
N GLU A 94 -11.59 8.00 0.94
CA GLU A 94 -12.41 6.94 1.51
C GLU A 94 -11.57 5.99 2.37
N PHE A 95 -12.23 5.12 3.16
CA PHE A 95 -11.52 4.07 3.89
C PHE A 95 -10.92 3.05 2.92
N TYR A 96 -9.72 2.57 3.22
CA TYR A 96 -9.01 1.60 2.40
C TYR A 96 -9.83 0.31 2.23
N SER A 97 -10.39 -0.21 3.34
CA SER A 97 -11.34 -1.32 3.34
C SER A 97 -12.25 -1.27 4.57
N GLU A 98 -13.29 -2.11 4.61
CA GLU A 98 -14.16 -2.25 5.79
C GLU A 98 -13.40 -2.67 7.05
N THR A 99 -12.29 -3.41 6.87
CA THR A 99 -11.43 -3.96 7.92
C THR A 99 -10.20 -3.09 8.20
N ASN A 100 -9.94 -2.06 7.40
CA ASN A 100 -8.81 -1.16 7.56
C ASN A 100 -9.33 0.28 7.42
N PRO A 101 -9.63 0.96 8.55
CA PRO A 101 -10.29 2.26 8.57
C PRO A 101 -9.34 3.43 8.22
N MET A 102 -8.20 3.14 7.59
CA MET A 102 -7.28 4.15 7.13
C MET A 102 -7.85 4.87 5.90
N LEU A 103 -7.82 6.21 5.89
CA LEU A 103 -8.29 7.00 4.76
C LEU A 103 -7.21 7.07 3.67
N VAL A 104 -7.60 6.79 2.43
CA VAL A 104 -6.75 6.89 1.24
C VAL A 104 -7.46 7.72 0.17
N ASP A 105 -6.69 8.34 -0.74
CA ASP A 105 -7.24 8.92 -1.95
C ASP A 105 -7.27 7.86 -3.06
N ARG A 106 -8.46 7.45 -3.51
CA ARG A 106 -8.66 6.46 -4.58
C ARG A 106 -9.21 7.12 -5.84
N CYS A 107 -8.64 6.76 -6.99
CA CYS A 107 -9.17 7.18 -8.28
C CYS A 107 -10.39 6.33 -8.65
N PRO A 108 -11.56 6.93 -8.93
CA PRO A 108 -12.76 6.18 -9.32
C PRO A 108 -12.71 5.59 -10.73
N GLU A 109 -11.75 6.01 -11.57
CA GLU A 109 -11.64 5.59 -12.97
C GLU A 109 -10.65 4.44 -13.15
N CYS A 110 -9.44 4.57 -12.57
CA CYS A 110 -8.38 3.58 -12.74
C CYS A 110 -8.09 2.77 -11.47
N ASN A 111 -8.86 2.97 -10.40
CA ASN A 111 -8.67 2.37 -9.06
C ASN A 111 -7.33 2.64 -8.38
N GLY A 112 -6.46 3.45 -9.00
CA GLY A 112 -5.15 3.76 -8.44
C GLY A 112 -5.26 4.55 -7.14
N ILE A 113 -4.34 4.29 -6.23
CA ILE A 113 -4.35 4.80 -4.85
C ILE A 113 -3.16 5.72 -4.65
N TRP A 114 -3.42 6.91 -4.13
CA TRP A 114 -2.40 7.84 -3.68
C TRP A 114 -2.23 7.70 -2.17
N LEU A 115 -0.98 7.61 -1.74
CA LEU A 115 -0.58 7.64 -0.33
C LEU A 115 0.42 8.77 -0.14
N ASP A 116 0.25 9.56 0.91
CA ASP A 116 1.21 10.56 1.32
C ASP A 116 2.41 9.97 2.04
N ASP A 117 3.42 10.80 2.31
CA ASP A 117 4.54 10.37 3.16
C ASP A 117 4.02 9.82 4.50
N GLY A 118 4.62 8.72 4.96
CA GLY A 118 4.23 7.97 6.15
C GLY A 118 2.94 7.14 6.04
N GLU A 119 2.06 7.40 5.05
CA GLU A 119 0.77 6.71 4.97
C GLU A 119 0.94 5.21 4.65
N LEU A 120 1.91 4.80 3.82
CA LEU A 120 2.14 3.37 3.60
C LEU A 120 2.50 2.64 4.90
N GLY A 121 3.33 3.26 5.75
CA GLY A 121 3.69 2.69 7.05
C GLY A 121 2.48 2.49 7.96
N ASN A 122 1.61 3.49 8.04
CA ASN A 122 0.36 3.42 8.80
C ASN A 122 -0.59 2.34 8.25
N LEU A 123 -0.73 2.26 6.91
CA LEU A 123 -1.58 1.27 6.27
C LEU A 123 -1.08 -0.15 6.55
N VAL A 124 0.24 -0.35 6.52
CA VAL A 124 0.91 -1.61 6.87
C VAL A 124 0.67 -1.98 8.33
N ALA A 125 0.84 -1.05 9.26
CA ALA A 125 0.64 -1.30 10.68
C ALA A 125 -0.83 -1.66 11.01
N GLU A 126 -1.78 -0.97 10.38
CA GLU A 126 -3.21 -1.27 10.50
C GLU A 126 -3.56 -2.62 9.87
N TRP A 127 -2.98 -2.93 8.71
CA TRP A 127 -3.13 -4.24 8.08
C TRP A 127 -2.60 -5.36 8.97
N GLU A 128 -1.42 -5.19 9.56
CA GLU A 128 -0.86 -6.18 10.49
C GLU A 128 -1.73 -6.34 11.74
N THR A 129 -2.29 -5.26 12.28
CA THR A 129 -3.20 -5.34 13.43
C THR A 129 -4.50 -6.07 13.08
N SER A 130 -5.11 -5.73 11.94
CA SER A 130 -6.41 -6.25 11.50
C SER A 130 -6.33 -7.66 10.91
N TYR A 131 -5.17 -8.07 10.37
CA TYR A 131 -4.95 -9.38 9.75
C TYR A 131 -3.95 -10.28 10.49
N ALA A 132 -3.39 -9.88 11.64
CA ALA A 132 -2.55 -10.74 12.50
C ALA A 132 -3.24 -12.04 12.95
N HIS A 133 -4.57 -12.11 12.82
CA HIS A 133 -5.37 -13.27 13.21
C HIS A 133 -5.83 -14.16 12.04
N VAL A 134 -5.46 -13.83 10.80
CA VAL A 134 -5.90 -14.59 9.62
C VAL A 134 -4.66 -15.10 8.86
N GLU A 135 -4.41 -16.40 9.03
CA GLU A 135 -3.36 -17.27 8.46
C GLU A 135 -2.10 -17.51 9.32
N PRO A 136 -1.62 -18.76 9.35
CA PRO A 136 -0.53 -19.19 10.20
C PRO A 136 0.76 -18.50 9.74
N GLY A 137 1.23 -17.51 10.50
CA GLY A 137 2.40 -16.70 10.14
C GLY A 137 3.64 -17.53 9.80
N PHE A 138 4.69 -16.89 9.29
CA PHE A 138 5.97 -17.52 8.90
C PHE A 138 6.42 -18.67 9.84
N TRP A 139 6.28 -18.47 11.15
CA TRP A 139 6.61 -19.47 12.18
C TRP A 139 5.75 -20.72 12.18
N GLU A 140 4.48 -20.60 11.84
CA GLU A 140 3.53 -21.69 11.80
C GLU A 140 3.65 -22.47 10.47
N GLY A 141 3.99 -21.78 9.38
CA GLY A 141 4.50 -22.41 8.15
C GLY A 141 5.81 -23.16 8.37
N LEU A 142 6.76 -22.57 9.10
CA LEU A 142 8.03 -23.21 9.49
C LEU A 142 7.80 -24.42 10.42
N ARG A 143 6.87 -24.34 11.38
CA ARG A 143 6.50 -25.46 12.26
C ARG A 143 5.94 -26.63 11.48
N ARG A 144 5.03 -26.39 10.52
CA ARG A 144 4.49 -27.43 9.63
C ARG A 144 5.58 -28.10 8.80
N LEU A 145 6.51 -27.32 8.22
CA LEU A 145 7.66 -27.85 7.48
C LEU A 145 8.59 -28.71 8.36
N LEU A 146 8.72 -28.37 9.64
CA LEU A 146 9.54 -29.11 10.60
C LEU A 146 8.79 -30.24 11.32
N GLY A 147 7.53 -30.53 10.96
CA GLY A 147 6.72 -31.58 11.58
C GLY A 147 6.29 -31.28 13.02
N LEU A 148 6.36 -30.02 13.44
CA LEU A 148 5.97 -29.57 14.78
C LEU A 148 4.47 -29.20 14.78
N GLN A 149 3.70 -29.77 15.70
CA GLN A 149 2.27 -29.43 15.81
C GLN A 149 2.07 -28.02 16.40
N PRO A 150 0.99 -27.31 16.01
CA PRO A 150 0.65 -26.02 16.59
C PRO A 150 0.48 -26.14 18.10
N ARG A 151 1.05 -25.19 18.87
CA ARG A 151 0.61 -24.98 20.25
C ARG A 151 -0.69 -24.19 20.19
N ILE A 152 -1.80 -24.85 20.46
CA ILE A 152 -3.06 -24.16 20.74
C ILE A 152 -2.83 -23.38 22.04
N LEU A 153 -2.81 -22.06 21.97
CA LEU A 153 -3.04 -21.20 23.13
C LEU A 153 -4.56 -21.04 23.22
N ILE A 154 -5.21 -21.92 23.99
CA ILE A 154 -6.52 -21.65 24.56
C ILE A 154 -6.22 -20.92 25.85
N ASP A 155 -6.62 -19.65 25.95
CA ASP A 155 -6.85 -18.84 27.15
C ASP A 155 -7.32 -17.48 26.57
N ASP A 156 -8.60 -17.27 26.28
CA ASP A 156 -9.58 -16.80 27.27
C ASP A 156 -10.99 -17.40 27.05
N LEU A 157 -11.28 -18.50 27.73
CA LEU A 157 -12.63 -18.83 28.20
C LEU A 157 -12.52 -19.20 29.69
N GLU A 158 -12.35 -18.20 30.54
CA GLU A 158 -12.76 -18.29 31.94
C GLU A 158 -14.00 -17.40 32.15
N SER A 159 -15.18 -18.02 32.05
CA SER A 159 -16.23 -18.00 33.09
C SER A 159 -17.34 -18.99 32.77
#